data_AF-Q83UD7-F1
#
_entry.id   AF-Q83UD7-F1
#
_cell.length_a   1.000
_cell.length_b   1.000
_cell.length_c   1.000
_cell.angle_alpha   90.00
_cell.angle_beta   90.00
_cell.angle_gamma   90.00
#
_symmetry.space_group_name_H-M   'P 1'
#
loop_
_entity.id
_entity.type
_entity.pdbx_description
1 polymer ?
#
loop_
_entity_poly.entity_id
_entity_poly.type
_entity_poly.pdbx_seq_one_letter_code
_entity_poly.pdbx_strand_id
1 'polypeptide(L)'
;MRKALLLLLFLFSFSLNAAIDEKDIKKNYARAKKIFSKEDFNLIKNRLDNYGFINEYTKSEILSITAPEIKGNLSEIGINENSVLLDALDVMVYLIKNELISQLFWIPDTFPINYLIEGLPSSIFNRLKTLYSDEIDYDEKYGDKAVDEFSQSYEKDKITAVKQILKQILADLPKD
;
A
#
# COMPACT_ATOMS: atom_id res chain seq x y z
N MET A 1 -12.63 43.17 -15.87
CA MET A 1 -13.61 42.30 -15.18
C MET A 1 -13.41 40.81 -15.47
N ARG A 2 -13.33 40.34 -16.74
CA ARG A 2 -13.11 38.89 -17.05
C ARG A 2 -11.88 38.26 -16.37
N LYS A 3 -10.73 38.94 -16.33
CA LYS A 3 -9.50 38.43 -15.68
C LYS A 3 -9.61 38.30 -14.15
N ALA A 4 -10.28 39.25 -13.50
CA ALA A 4 -10.51 39.22 -12.05
C ALA A 4 -11.51 38.14 -11.65
N LEU A 5 -12.55 37.91 -12.47
CA LEU A 5 -13.51 36.83 -12.26
C LEU A 5 -12.87 35.44 -12.42
N LEU A 6 -11.98 35.27 -13.41
CA LEU A 6 -11.23 34.02 -13.59
C LEU A 6 -10.26 33.75 -12.42
N LEU A 7 -9.58 34.79 -11.92
CA LEU A 7 -8.72 34.67 -10.75
C LEU A 7 -9.53 34.33 -9.49
N LEU A 8 -10.70 34.94 -9.32
CA LEU A 8 -11.61 34.65 -8.21
C LEU A 8 -12.12 33.20 -8.29
N LEU A 9 -12.58 32.76 -9.47
CA LEU A 9 -13.04 31.39 -9.71
C LEU A 9 -11.91 30.36 -9.49
N PHE A 10 -10.70 30.69 -9.92
CA PHE A 10 -9.51 29.87 -9.68
C PHE A 10 -9.24 29.75 -8.17
N LEU A 11 -9.16 30.87 -7.44
CA LEU A 11 -8.95 30.86 -5.99
C LEU A 11 -10.08 30.13 -5.23
N PHE A 12 -11.33 30.26 -5.68
CA PHE A 12 -12.46 29.50 -5.13
C PHE A 12 -12.38 27.99 -5.41
N SER A 13 -11.88 27.59 -6.59
CA SER A 13 -11.72 26.16 -6.91
C SER A 13 -10.66 25.48 -6.03
N PHE A 14 -9.56 26.16 -5.70
CA PHE A 14 -8.55 25.60 -4.77
C PHE A 14 -9.06 25.54 -3.33
N SER A 15 -9.77 26.57 -2.86
CA SER A 15 -10.30 26.57 -1.49
C SER A 15 -11.42 25.54 -1.29
N LEU A 16 -12.26 25.31 -2.30
CA LEU A 16 -13.29 24.29 -2.25
C LEU A 16 -12.70 22.88 -2.26
N ASN A 17 -11.69 22.62 -3.12
CA ASN A 17 -11.00 21.33 -3.15
C ASN A 17 -10.30 21.03 -1.82
N ALA A 18 -9.57 21.99 -1.25
CA ALA A 18 -8.91 21.80 0.05
C ALA A 18 -9.90 21.53 1.20
N ALA A 19 -11.09 22.16 1.17
CA ALA A 19 -12.13 21.93 2.17
C ALA A 19 -12.81 20.55 2.01
N ILE A 20 -12.97 20.07 0.77
CA ILE A 20 -13.46 18.71 0.48
C ILE A 20 -12.44 17.68 0.99
N ASP A 21 -11.16 17.88 0.68
CA ASP A 21 -10.07 17.01 1.14
C ASP A 21 -10.00 16.94 2.67
N GLU A 22 -10.13 18.06 3.37
CA GLU A 22 -10.09 18.08 4.85
C GLU A 22 -11.24 17.27 5.47
N LYS A 23 -12.45 17.37 4.89
CA LYS A 23 -13.62 16.61 5.35
C LYS A 23 -13.42 15.12 5.15
N ASP A 24 -12.90 14.72 3.99
CA ASP A 24 -12.68 13.31 3.67
C ASP A 24 -11.51 12.72 4.47
N ILE A 25 -10.43 13.46 4.68
CA ILE A 25 -9.34 13.07 5.60
C ILE A 25 -9.89 12.80 7.00
N LYS A 26 -10.71 13.71 7.56
CA LYS A 26 -11.33 13.52 8.88
C LYS A 26 -12.21 12.28 8.93
N LYS A 27 -12.99 12.04 7.87
CA LYS A 27 -13.85 10.85 7.73
C LYS A 27 -13.03 9.56 7.69
N ASN A 28 -11.94 9.54 6.92
CA ASN A 28 -11.02 8.41 6.82
C ASN A 28 -10.39 8.08 8.18
N TYR A 29 -9.87 9.09 8.88
CA TYR A 29 -9.34 8.90 10.23
C TYR A 29 -10.39 8.39 11.23
N ALA A 30 -11.61 8.93 11.18
CA ALA A 30 -12.70 8.46 12.03
C ALA A 30 -13.08 7.00 11.70
N ARG A 31 -13.07 6.61 10.42
CA ARG A 31 -13.30 5.23 9.99
C ARG A 31 -12.22 4.30 10.52
N ALA A 32 -10.94 4.64 10.33
CA ALA A 32 -9.82 3.85 10.82
C ALA A 32 -9.88 3.63 12.34
N LYS A 33 -10.20 4.68 13.12
CA LYS A 33 -10.36 4.59 14.59
C LYS A 33 -11.51 3.69 15.06
N LYS A 34 -12.50 3.42 14.20
CA LYS A 34 -13.58 2.47 14.50
C LYS A 34 -13.19 1.02 14.21
N ILE A 35 -12.25 0.81 13.29
CA ILE A 35 -11.81 -0.52 12.84
C ILE A 35 -10.71 -1.05 13.76
N PHE A 36 -9.73 -0.22 14.07
CA PHE A 36 -8.56 -0.63 14.85
C PHE A 36 -8.72 -0.30 16.33
N SER A 37 -8.05 -1.08 17.19
CA SER A 37 -7.78 -0.66 18.56
C SER A 37 -6.97 0.63 18.56
N LYS A 38 -6.95 1.34 19.69
CA LYS A 38 -6.17 2.58 19.81
C LYS A 38 -4.68 2.32 19.58
N GLU A 39 -4.19 1.18 20.09
CA GLU A 39 -2.81 0.74 19.97
C GLU A 39 -2.45 0.43 18.51
N ASP A 40 -3.26 -0.39 17.82
CA ASP A 40 -3.05 -0.75 16.42
C ASP A 40 -3.13 0.48 15.51
N PHE A 41 -4.12 1.34 15.73
CA PHE A 41 -4.28 2.58 14.99
C PHE A 41 -3.02 3.46 15.09
N ASN A 42 -2.51 3.65 16.31
CA ASN A 42 -1.32 4.46 16.53
C ASN A 42 -0.08 3.81 15.93
N LEU A 43 0.05 2.48 16.04
CA LEU A 43 1.15 1.72 15.45
C LEU A 43 1.22 1.93 13.93
N ILE A 44 0.10 1.69 13.23
CA ILE A 44 0.03 1.82 11.77
C ILE A 44 0.25 3.28 11.36
N LYS A 45 -0.42 4.23 12.02
CA LYS A 45 -0.27 5.66 11.73
C LYS A 45 1.19 6.10 11.89
N ASN A 46 1.84 5.73 12.99
CA ASN A 46 3.24 6.08 13.24
C ASN A 46 4.18 5.42 12.22
N ARG A 47 3.88 4.21 11.75
CA ARG A 47 4.64 3.58 10.66
C ARG A 47 4.53 4.40 9.38
N LEU A 48 3.31 4.77 8.99
CA LEU A 48 3.03 5.58 7.80
C LEU A 48 3.62 6.99 7.87
N ASP A 49 3.67 7.61 9.04
CA ASP A 49 4.26 8.95 9.21
C ASP A 49 5.76 9.01 8.79
N ASN A 50 6.45 7.87 8.67
CA ASN A 50 7.84 7.82 8.22
C ASN A 50 8.03 7.88 6.69
N TYR A 51 6.96 7.80 5.90
CA TYR A 51 7.08 7.64 4.43
C TYR A 51 7.07 8.94 3.62
N GLY A 52 6.82 10.09 4.28
CA GLY A 52 6.85 11.41 3.64
C GLY A 52 5.84 11.57 2.49
N PHE A 53 4.58 11.18 2.70
CA PHE A 53 3.52 11.29 1.69
C PHE A 53 3.36 12.72 1.15
N ILE A 54 3.11 12.85 -0.15
CA ILE A 54 2.89 14.14 -0.82
C ILE A 54 1.64 14.85 -0.27
N ASN A 55 0.62 14.08 0.08
CA ASN A 55 -0.60 14.60 0.69
C ASN A 55 -1.07 13.70 1.85
N GLU A 56 -1.78 14.32 2.79
CA GLU A 56 -2.35 13.63 3.96
C GLU A 56 -3.53 12.72 3.59
N TYR A 57 -4.18 12.99 2.45
CA TYR A 57 -5.30 12.22 1.93
C TYR A 57 -4.93 10.77 1.67
N THR A 58 -3.88 10.50 0.89
CA THR A 58 -3.36 9.17 0.59
C THR A 58 -3.02 8.39 1.86
N LYS A 59 -2.36 9.03 2.83
CA LYS A 59 -2.07 8.40 4.12
C LYS A 59 -3.36 8.02 4.86
N SER A 60 -4.35 8.90 4.88
CA SER A 60 -5.64 8.65 5.53
C SER A 60 -6.43 7.52 4.85
N GLU A 61 -6.35 7.38 3.52
CA GLU A 61 -6.97 6.29 2.78
C GLU A 61 -6.29 4.96 3.08
N ILE A 62 -4.95 4.91 3.05
CA ILE A 62 -4.21 3.69 3.40
C ILE A 62 -4.61 3.24 4.80
N LEU A 63 -4.71 4.17 5.75
CA LEU A 63 -5.09 3.85 7.12
C LEU A 63 -6.54 3.35 7.26
N SER A 64 -7.46 3.80 6.41
CA SER A 64 -8.90 3.58 6.59
C SER A 64 -9.52 2.55 5.64
N ILE A 65 -8.81 2.19 4.57
CA ILE A 65 -9.25 1.26 3.52
C ILE A 65 -8.22 0.13 3.40
N THR A 66 -7.00 0.46 2.99
CA THR A 66 -5.96 -0.52 2.66
C THR A 66 -5.49 -1.36 3.85
N ALA A 67 -5.12 -0.72 4.95
CA ALA A 67 -4.63 -1.44 6.14
C ALA A 67 -5.71 -2.38 6.72
N PRO A 68 -6.98 -1.97 6.84
CA PRO A 68 -8.06 -2.91 7.19
C PRO A 68 -8.21 -4.09 6.23
N GLU A 69 -8.14 -3.84 4.92
CA GLU A 69 -8.29 -4.87 3.88
C GLU A 69 -7.17 -5.91 3.96
N ILE A 70 -5.91 -5.45 3.96
CA ILE A 70 -4.73 -6.32 4.10
C ILE A 70 -4.79 -7.10 5.42
N LYS A 71 -5.18 -6.45 6.52
CA LYS A 71 -5.35 -7.14 7.82
C LYS A 71 -6.41 -8.24 7.74
N GLY A 72 -7.53 -7.98 7.07
CA GLY A 72 -8.58 -8.97 6.81
C GLY A 72 -8.02 -10.19 6.09
N ASN A 73 -7.36 -9.97 4.95
CA ASN A 73 -6.82 -11.05 4.12
C ASN A 73 -5.73 -11.86 4.86
N LEU A 74 -4.85 -11.19 5.60
CA LEU A 74 -3.86 -11.86 6.46
C LEU A 74 -4.56 -12.72 7.53
N SER A 75 -5.57 -12.19 8.20
CA SER A 75 -6.34 -12.93 9.21
C SER A 75 -7.07 -14.15 8.62
N GLU A 76 -7.58 -14.05 7.39
CA GLU A 76 -8.25 -15.16 6.69
C GLU A 76 -7.32 -16.36 6.46
N ILE A 77 -6.03 -16.11 6.21
CA ILE A 77 -5.02 -17.18 6.09
C ILE A 77 -4.34 -17.54 7.43
N GLY A 78 -4.80 -16.97 8.55
CA GLY A 78 -4.33 -17.28 9.90
C GLY A 78 -3.17 -16.41 10.42
N ILE A 79 -2.83 -15.31 9.73
CA ILE A 79 -1.80 -14.37 10.17
C ILE A 79 -2.45 -13.18 10.90
N ASN A 80 -2.23 -13.10 12.21
CA ASN A 80 -2.77 -12.00 13.05
C ASN A 80 -1.69 -11.06 13.62
N GLU A 81 -0.44 -11.26 13.22
CA GLU A 81 0.70 -10.49 13.70
C GLU A 81 0.73 -9.11 13.05
N ASN A 82 0.67 -8.06 13.87
CA ASN A 82 0.78 -6.69 13.38
C ASN A 82 2.09 -6.43 12.64
N SER A 83 3.20 -7.11 12.98
CA SER A 83 4.46 -6.96 12.26
C SER A 83 4.34 -7.36 10.79
N VAL A 84 3.57 -8.42 10.46
CA VAL A 84 3.37 -8.85 9.07
C VAL A 84 2.46 -7.89 8.32
N LEU A 85 1.46 -7.30 9.01
CA LEU A 85 0.67 -6.21 8.44
C LEU A 85 1.55 -5.00 8.11
N LEU A 86 2.47 -4.62 9.00
CA LEU A 86 3.39 -3.52 8.73
C LEU A 86 4.32 -3.87 7.55
N ASP A 87 4.87 -5.08 7.51
CA ASP A 87 5.69 -5.54 6.38
C ASP A 87 4.93 -5.41 5.04
N ALA A 88 3.67 -5.87 4.99
CA ALA A 88 2.82 -5.76 3.79
C ALA A 88 2.52 -4.30 3.41
N LEU A 89 2.24 -3.44 4.41
CA LEU A 89 2.02 -2.01 4.19
C LEU A 89 3.27 -1.32 3.66
N ASP A 90 4.45 -1.69 4.15
CA ASP A 90 5.70 -1.09 3.74
C ASP A 90 6.01 -1.41 2.26
N VAL A 91 5.77 -2.65 1.81
CA VAL A 91 5.86 -3.02 0.39
C VAL A 91 4.85 -2.22 -0.43
N MET A 92 3.60 -2.17 0.02
CA MET A 92 2.53 -1.45 -0.68
C MET A 92 2.87 0.05 -0.84
N VAL A 93 3.25 0.71 0.26
CA VAL A 93 3.56 2.15 0.25
C VAL A 93 4.74 2.43 -0.67
N TYR A 94 5.73 1.54 -0.68
CA TYR A 94 6.84 1.64 -1.61
C TYR A 94 6.35 1.60 -3.07
N LEU A 95 5.53 0.61 -3.43
CA LEU A 95 4.97 0.48 -4.79
C LEU A 95 4.21 1.75 -5.20
N ILE A 96 3.37 2.29 -4.31
CA ILE A 96 2.64 3.56 -4.57
C ILE A 96 3.57 4.75 -4.81
N LYS A 97 4.67 4.84 -4.05
CA LYS A 97 5.60 5.96 -4.22
C LYS A 97 6.34 5.89 -5.55
N ASN A 98 6.63 4.68 -6.04
CA ASN A 98 7.46 4.46 -7.23
C ASN A 98 6.63 4.30 -8.51
N GLU A 99 5.39 3.85 -8.40
CA GLU A 99 4.41 3.94 -9.48
C GLU A 99 3.86 5.38 -9.54
N LEU A 100 4.56 6.27 -10.24
CA LEU A 100 4.15 7.65 -10.57
C LEU A 100 2.69 7.77 -11.08
N ILE A 101 2.08 6.67 -11.52
CA ILE A 101 0.72 6.58 -12.06
C ILE A 101 -0.36 6.51 -10.96
N SER A 102 -0.07 5.98 -9.76
CA SER A 102 -1.10 5.87 -8.70
C SER A 102 -1.45 7.22 -8.07
N GLN A 103 -0.71 8.29 -8.38
CA GLN A 103 -1.08 9.66 -8.03
C GLN A 103 -2.18 10.24 -8.94
N LEU A 104 -2.47 9.60 -10.09
CA LEU A 104 -3.58 9.99 -10.96
C LEU A 104 -4.92 9.33 -10.60
N PHE A 105 -4.91 8.19 -9.90
CA PHE A 105 -6.11 7.47 -9.50
C PHE A 105 -6.27 7.49 -7.98
N TRP A 106 -7.46 7.90 -7.54
CA TRP A 106 -7.77 8.28 -6.16
C TRP A 106 -7.80 7.11 -5.15
N ILE A 107 -7.27 5.92 -5.46
CA ILE A 107 -7.29 4.77 -4.55
C ILE A 107 -5.94 4.02 -4.62
N PRO A 108 -5.29 3.76 -3.47
CA PRO A 108 -4.19 2.81 -3.34
C PRO A 108 -4.55 1.46 -3.98
N ASP A 109 -3.83 1.05 -5.02
CA ASP A 109 -4.05 -0.27 -5.62
C ASP A 109 -3.50 -1.37 -4.68
N THR A 110 -4.41 -2.03 -3.96
CA THR A 110 -4.09 -3.09 -3.01
C THR A 110 -4.03 -4.48 -3.66
N PHE A 111 -4.42 -4.61 -4.94
CA PHE A 111 -4.54 -5.89 -5.63
C PHE A 111 -3.27 -6.74 -5.57
N PRO A 112 -2.05 -6.20 -5.74
CA PRO A 112 -0.84 -7.02 -5.77
C PRO A 112 -0.55 -7.71 -4.44
N ILE A 113 -0.73 -6.99 -3.33
CA ILE A 113 -0.49 -7.52 -1.99
C ILE A 113 -1.60 -8.51 -1.59
N ASN A 114 -2.85 -8.20 -1.92
CA ASN A 114 -3.97 -9.09 -1.64
C ASN A 114 -3.83 -10.42 -2.39
N TYR A 115 -3.50 -10.37 -3.69
CA TYR A 115 -3.24 -11.58 -4.47
C TYR A 115 -2.04 -12.37 -3.95
N LEU A 116 -0.96 -11.70 -3.52
CA LEU A 116 0.16 -12.38 -2.88
C LEU A 116 -0.29 -13.16 -1.63
N ILE A 117 -1.09 -12.53 -0.76
CA ILE A 117 -1.63 -13.16 0.46
C ILE A 117 -2.53 -14.35 0.11
N GLU A 118 -3.29 -14.25 -0.98
CA GLU A 118 -4.15 -15.33 -1.48
C GLU A 118 -3.38 -16.49 -2.15
N GLY A 119 -2.06 -16.34 -2.35
CA GLY A 119 -1.21 -17.37 -2.95
C GLY A 119 -0.89 -17.16 -4.43
N LEU A 120 -1.18 -15.96 -4.96
CA LEU A 120 -1.02 -15.58 -6.36
C LEU A 120 0.03 -14.46 -6.49
N PRO A 121 1.34 -14.78 -6.50
CA PRO A 121 2.40 -13.77 -6.38
C PRO A 121 2.66 -13.01 -7.69
N SER A 122 2.17 -13.50 -8.84
CA SER A 122 2.53 -12.98 -10.16
C SER A 122 2.23 -11.48 -10.31
N SER A 123 1.14 -10.99 -9.70
CA SER A 123 0.80 -9.56 -9.80
C SER A 123 1.83 -8.67 -9.12
N ILE A 124 2.35 -9.06 -7.96
CA ILE A 124 3.35 -8.25 -7.25
C ILE A 124 4.73 -8.44 -7.84
N PHE A 125 5.08 -9.66 -8.23
CA PHE A 125 6.35 -9.93 -8.90
C PHE A 125 6.44 -9.10 -10.18
N ASN A 126 5.44 -9.13 -11.06
CA ASN A 126 5.47 -8.36 -12.31
C ASN A 126 5.60 -6.84 -12.08
N ARG A 127 5.09 -6.31 -10.96
CA ARG A 127 5.31 -4.91 -10.58
C ARG A 127 6.75 -4.65 -10.19
N LEU A 128 7.35 -5.52 -9.38
CA LEU A 128 8.77 -5.44 -9.02
C LEU A 128 9.67 -5.48 -10.27
N LYS A 129 9.31 -6.27 -11.31
CA LYS A 129 10.03 -6.26 -12.61
C LYS A 129 10.11 -4.88 -13.22
N THR A 130 8.96 -4.19 -13.21
CA THR A 130 8.83 -2.88 -13.86
C THR A 130 9.62 -1.82 -13.10
N LEU A 131 9.80 -1.99 -11.79
CA LEU A 131 10.54 -1.06 -10.95
C LEU A 131 12.06 -1.28 -10.98
N TYR A 132 12.53 -2.53 -11.12
CA TYR A 132 13.93 -2.89 -10.87
C TYR A 132 14.57 -3.82 -11.88
N SER A 133 14.07 -3.87 -13.13
CA SER A 133 14.64 -4.77 -14.16
C SER A 133 16.16 -4.64 -14.30
N ASP A 134 16.72 -3.48 -13.96
CA ASP A 134 18.13 -3.15 -14.15
C ASP A 134 18.94 -3.23 -12.84
N GLU A 135 18.30 -3.41 -11.68
CA GLU A 135 18.95 -3.40 -10.35
C GLU A 135 19.07 -4.79 -9.72
N ILE A 136 18.17 -5.70 -10.07
CA ILE A 136 18.19 -7.10 -9.62
C ILE A 136 17.96 -8.03 -10.82
N ASP A 137 18.52 -9.23 -10.79
CA ASP A 137 18.11 -10.27 -11.74
C ASP A 137 16.68 -10.70 -11.41
N TYR A 138 15.73 -10.03 -12.07
CA TYR A 138 14.32 -10.24 -11.82
C TYR A 138 13.90 -11.66 -12.20
N ASP A 139 14.36 -12.18 -13.34
CA ASP A 139 13.94 -13.48 -13.83
C ASP A 139 14.45 -14.59 -12.87
N GLU A 140 15.63 -14.41 -12.25
CA GLU A 140 16.12 -15.27 -11.18
C GLU A 140 15.29 -15.14 -9.89
N LYS A 141 15.02 -13.93 -9.40
CA LYS A 141 14.42 -13.71 -8.06
C LYS A 141 12.89 -13.81 -8.02
N TYR A 142 12.23 -13.44 -9.11
CA TYR A 142 10.78 -13.18 -9.16
C TYR A 142 10.15 -13.67 -10.49
N GLY A 143 10.91 -14.36 -11.35
CA GLY A 143 10.42 -14.96 -12.59
C GLY A 143 9.59 -16.24 -12.37
N ASP A 144 9.31 -16.97 -13.45
CA ASP A 144 8.41 -18.13 -13.46
C ASP A 144 8.80 -19.20 -12.42
N LYS A 145 10.11 -19.45 -12.26
CA LYS A 145 10.62 -20.40 -11.26
C LYS A 145 10.28 -19.97 -9.84
N ALA A 146 10.39 -18.67 -9.53
CA ALA A 146 10.06 -18.14 -8.22
C ALA A 146 8.55 -18.20 -7.93
N VAL A 147 7.71 -18.02 -8.97
CA VAL A 147 6.26 -18.23 -8.86
C VAL A 147 5.95 -19.68 -8.49
N ASP A 148 6.53 -20.65 -9.21
CA ASP A 148 6.33 -22.07 -8.94
C ASP A 148 6.82 -22.47 -7.54
N GLU A 149 8.00 -22.00 -7.13
CA GLU A 149 8.57 -22.24 -5.80
C GLU A 149 7.70 -21.64 -4.68
N PHE A 150 7.17 -20.44 -4.89
CA PHE A 150 6.23 -19.82 -3.96
C PHE A 150 4.93 -20.63 -3.87
N SER A 151 4.33 -21.02 -4.99
CA SER A 151 3.09 -21.80 -5.00
C SER A 151 3.24 -23.13 -4.27
N GLN A 152 4.35 -23.85 -4.49
CA GLN A 152 4.66 -25.09 -3.75
C GLN A 152 4.83 -24.84 -2.26
N SER A 153 5.52 -23.76 -1.88
CA SER A 153 5.71 -23.39 -0.47
C SER A 153 4.38 -23.00 0.19
N TYR A 154 3.53 -22.28 -0.54
CA TYR A 154 2.23 -21.83 -0.08
C TYR A 154 1.25 -22.99 0.12
N GLU A 155 1.21 -23.95 -0.80
CA GLU A 155 0.41 -25.18 -0.64
C GLU A 155 0.81 -25.99 0.59
N LYS A 156 2.11 -26.00 0.92
CA LYS A 156 2.65 -26.68 2.09
C LYS A 156 2.39 -25.93 3.39
N ASP A 157 2.66 -24.63 3.43
CA ASP A 157 2.49 -23.75 4.58
C ASP A 157 2.31 -22.29 4.14
N LYS A 158 1.05 -21.89 4.00
CA LYS A 158 0.63 -20.54 3.58
C LYS A 158 1.21 -19.45 4.47
N ILE A 159 1.18 -19.67 5.79
CA ILE A 159 1.60 -18.68 6.78
C ILE A 159 3.09 -18.40 6.62
N THR A 160 3.89 -19.46 6.56
CA THR A 160 5.33 -19.34 6.41
C THR A 160 5.70 -18.73 5.05
N ALA A 161 5.06 -19.19 3.97
CA ALA A 161 5.33 -18.70 2.61
C ALA A 161 5.07 -17.18 2.49
N VAL A 162 3.90 -16.69 2.94
CA VAL A 162 3.55 -15.26 2.87
C VAL A 162 4.49 -14.41 3.71
N LYS A 163 4.83 -14.84 4.93
CA LYS A 163 5.78 -14.10 5.78
C LYS A 163 7.18 -14.02 5.17
N GLN A 164 7.65 -15.11 4.57
CA GLN A 164 8.99 -15.16 3.98
C GLN A 164 9.07 -14.26 2.74
N ILE A 165 8.09 -14.34 1.84
CA ILE A 165 8.14 -13.55 0.61
C ILE A 165 7.99 -12.05 0.89
N LEU A 166 7.14 -11.64 1.84
CA LEU A 166 7.03 -10.22 2.23
C LEU A 166 8.37 -9.69 2.74
N LYS A 167 9.07 -10.45 3.59
CA LYS A 167 10.40 -10.08 4.09
C LYS A 167 11.46 -10.04 3.00
N GLN A 168 11.41 -10.99 2.06
CA GLN A 168 12.32 -11.00 0.92
C GLN A 168 12.13 -9.77 0.04
N ILE A 169 10.87 -9.46 -0.31
CA ILE A 169 10.55 -8.27 -1.10
C ILE A 169 11.07 -7.03 -0.38
N LEU A 170 10.76 -6.84 0.91
CA LEU A 170 11.25 -5.71 1.69
C LEU A 170 12.77 -5.58 1.75
N ALA A 171 13.49 -6.70 1.80
CA ALA A 171 14.94 -6.71 1.81
C ALA A 171 15.54 -6.32 0.44
N ASP A 172 14.81 -6.60 -0.64
CA ASP A 172 15.20 -6.31 -2.02
C ASP A 172 14.79 -4.90 -2.47
N LEU A 173 13.81 -4.26 -1.83
CA LEU A 173 13.47 -2.86 -2.12
C LEU A 173 14.70 -1.97 -1.83
N PRO A 174 15.09 -1.07 -2.76
CA PRO A 174 16.12 -0.09 -2.53
C PRO A 174 15.82 0.74 -1.30
N LYS A 175 16.89 1.01 -0.58
CA LYS A 175 16.87 1.91 0.57
C LYS A 175 17.23 3.28 0.02
N ASP A 176 16.26 4.19 0.04
CA ASP A 176 16.49 5.62 -0.15
C ASP A 176 17.60 6.13 0.80
#